data_AF-A0A1R3UM34-F1
#
_entry.id   AF-A0A1R3UM34-F1
#
_cell.length_a   1.000
_cell.length_b   1.000
_cell.length_c   1.000
_cell.angle_alpha   90.00
_cell.angle_beta   90.00
_cell.angle_gamma   90.00
#
_symmetry.space_group_name_H-M   'P 1'
#
loop_
_entity.id
_entity.type
_entity.pdbx_description
1 polymer ?
#
loop_
_entity_poly.entity_id
_entity_poly.type
_entity_poly.pdbx_seq_one_letter_code
_entity_poly.pdbx_strand_id
1 'polypeptide(L)' 'MPEPTAYTHHQISAALNRAVEDITDAARLPDVGTIDALNLLVNAATHYLEHPDDGLAEAVEVDYDATLDEVLGWISS' A
#
# COMPACT_ATOMS: atom_id res chain seq x y z
N MET A 1 -21.31 17.65 -13.15
CA MET A 1 -20.26 16.61 -13.10
C MET A 1 -20.92 15.32 -12.69
N PRO A 2 -20.48 14.14 -13.17
CA PRO A 2 -21.01 12.89 -12.63
C PRO A 2 -20.72 12.82 -11.12
N GLU A 3 -21.65 12.25 -10.37
CA GLU A 3 -21.45 11.93 -8.95
C GLU A 3 -20.24 10.99 -8.79
N PRO A 4 -19.43 11.15 -7.73
CA PRO A 4 -18.35 10.22 -7.43
C PRO A 4 -18.91 8.80 -7.29
N THR A 5 -18.29 7.83 -7.96
CA THR A 5 -18.63 6.43 -7.73
C THR A 5 -18.02 5.98 -6.41
N ALA A 6 -18.86 5.50 -5.50
CA ALA A 6 -18.39 4.89 -4.25
C ALA A 6 -17.97 3.43 -4.51
N TYR A 7 -16.79 3.06 -4.03
CA TYR A 7 -16.26 1.70 -4.10
C TYR A 7 -16.18 1.11 -2.69
N THR A 8 -16.30 -0.20 -2.57
CA THR A 8 -16.08 -0.89 -1.29
C THR A 8 -14.58 -0.98 -0.98
N HIS A 9 -14.23 -1.10 0.30
CA HIS A 9 -12.87 -1.35 0.76
C HIS A 9 -12.21 -2.49 -0.04
N HIS A 10 -12.91 -3.63 -0.20
CA HIS A 10 -12.43 -4.77 -0.97
C HIS A 10 -12.18 -4.43 -2.44
N GLN A 11 -13.03 -3.62 -3.08
CA GLN A 11 -12.81 -3.20 -4.47
C GLN A 11 -11.56 -2.31 -4.62
N ILE A 12 -11.34 -1.41 -3.67
CA ILE A 12 -10.18 -0.52 -3.68
C ILE A 12 -8.90 -1.32 -3.44
N SER A 13 -8.85 -2.12 -2.37
CA SER A 13 -7.70 -2.97 -2.04
C SER A 13 -7.36 -3.94 -3.18
N ALA A 14 -8.35 -4.59 -3.79
CA ALA A 14 -8.13 -5.49 -4.92
C ALA A 14 -7.60 -4.75 -6.17
N ALA A 15 -8.09 -3.54 -6.44
CA ALA A 15 -7.61 -2.74 -7.57
C ALA A 15 -6.18 -2.26 -7.36
N LEU A 16 -5.83 -1.83 -6.14
CA LEU A 16 -4.49 -1.38 -5.79
C LEU A 16 -3.47 -2.52 -5.86
N ASN A 17 -3.78 -3.68 -5.27
CA ASN A 17 -2.92 -4.86 -5.34
C ASN A 17 -2.68 -5.31 -6.79
N ARG A 18 -3.74 -5.38 -7.60
CA ARG A 18 -3.61 -5.71 -9.02
C ARG A 18 -2.72 -4.71 -9.77
N ALA A 19 -2.84 -3.41 -9.47
CA ALA A 19 -2.00 -2.41 -10.10
C ALA A 19 -0.52 -2.57 -9.72
N VAL A 20 -0.23 -2.92 -8.46
CA VAL A 20 1.14 -3.26 -8.03
C VAL A 20 1.66 -4.46 -8.83
N GLU A 21 0.91 -5.56 -8.89
CA GLU A 21 1.28 -6.76 -9.67
C GLU A 21 1.55 -6.43 -11.14
N ASP A 22 0.64 -5.70 -11.80
CA ASP A 22 0.77 -5.32 -13.21
C ASP A 22 2.03 -4.45 -13.45
N ILE A 23 2.36 -3.54 -12.52
CA ILE A 23 3.53 -2.65 -12.60
C ILE A 23 4.82 -3.44 -12.34
N THR A 24 4.85 -4.27 -11.29
CA THR A 24 6.03 -5.08 -10.94
C THR A 24 6.41 -6.02 -12.08
N ASP A 25 5.41 -6.64 -12.69
CA ASP A 25 5.60 -7.54 -13.83
C ASP A 25 6.08 -6.79 -15.08
N ALA A 26 5.45 -5.65 -15.40
CA ALA A 26 5.80 -4.87 -16.59
C ALA A 26 7.21 -4.28 -16.51
N ALA A 27 7.62 -3.80 -15.34
CA ALA A 27 8.92 -3.18 -15.14
C ALA A 27 10.02 -4.17 -14.71
N ARG A 28 9.67 -5.44 -14.44
CA ARG A 28 10.59 -6.47 -13.93
C ARG A 28 11.35 -5.98 -12.70
N LEU A 29 10.60 -5.43 -11.75
CA LEU A 29 11.15 -4.86 -10.53
C LEU A 29 11.77 -5.98 -9.68
N PRO A 30 12.81 -5.67 -8.88
CA PRO A 30 13.37 -6.64 -7.96
C PRO A 30 12.33 -7.05 -6.92
N ASP A 31 12.34 -8.33 -6.55
CA ASP A 31 11.39 -8.91 -5.61
C ASP A 31 11.48 -8.32 -4.18
N VAL A 32 12.63 -7.72 -3.86
CA VAL A 32 12.93 -7.14 -2.53
C VAL A 32 13.06 -5.63 -2.65
N GLY A 33 12.62 -4.93 -1.62
CA GLY A 33 12.74 -3.49 -1.46
C GLY A 33 11.72 -2.70 -2.27
N THR A 34 11.70 -2.90 -3.60
CA THR A 34 10.74 -2.19 -4.46
C THR A 34 9.33 -2.74 -4.31
N ILE A 35 9.17 -4.06 -4.22
CA ILE A 35 7.86 -4.67 -3.93
C ILE A 35 7.40 -4.31 -2.52
N ASP A 36 8.31 -4.31 -1.53
CA ASP A 36 7.98 -3.91 -0.15
C ASP A 36 7.46 -2.47 -0.09
N ALA A 37 8.06 -1.56 -0.86
CA ALA A 37 7.62 -0.17 -0.94
C ALA A 37 6.22 -0.04 -1.57
N LEU A 38 5.93 -0.84 -2.60
CA LEU A 38 4.62 -0.85 -3.25
C LEU A 38 3.56 -1.46 -2.35
N ASN A 39 3.88 -2.52 -1.60
CA ASN A 39 2.98 -3.09 -0.61
C ASN A 39 2.67 -2.08 0.51
N LEU A 40 3.70 -1.37 1.02
CA LEU A 40 3.50 -0.31 2.00
C LEU A 40 2.59 0.81 1.47
N LEU A 41 2.75 1.19 0.19
CA LEU A 41 1.88 2.17 -0.45
C LEU A 41 0.42 1.70 -0.48
N VAL A 42 0.15 0.45 -0.85
CA VAL A 42 -1.21 -0.10 -0.91
C VAL A 42 -1.86 -0.10 0.46
N ASN A 43 -1.13 -0.56 1.47
CA ASN A 43 -1.57 -0.63 2.86
C ASN A 43 -1.86 0.78 3.41
N ALA A 44 -0.91 1.71 3.29
CA ALA A 44 -1.09 3.09 3.72
C ALA A 44 -2.25 3.80 3.00
N ALA A 45 -2.38 3.62 1.68
CA ALA A 45 -3.48 4.23 0.93
C ALA A 45 -4.85 3.69 1.38
N THR A 46 -4.91 2.40 1.71
CA THR A 46 -6.11 1.77 2.24
C THR A 46 -6.44 2.29 3.64
N HIS A 47 -5.44 2.38 4.52
CA HIS A 47 -5.56 2.96 5.86
C HIS A 47 -6.09 4.39 5.81
N TYR A 48 -5.52 5.26 4.97
CA TYR A 48 -5.93 6.67 4.89
C TYR A 48 -7.37 6.87 4.38
N LEU A 49 -7.94 5.90 3.65
CA LEU A 49 -9.34 5.98 3.24
C LEU A 49 -10.29 5.76 4.43
N GLU A 50 -9.87 4.99 5.42
CA GLU A 50 -10.63 4.70 6.64
C GLU A 50 -10.28 5.67 7.78
N HIS A 51 -9.03 6.13 7.81
CA HIS A 51 -8.41 6.96 8.84
C HIS A 51 -7.65 8.14 8.21
N PRO A 52 -8.35 9.17 7.70
CA PRO A 52 -7.74 10.22 6.87
C PRO A 52 -6.78 11.17 7.63
N ASP A 53 -6.81 11.15 8.96
CA ASP A 53 -5.96 11.98 9.82
C ASP A 53 -4.73 11.22 10.35
N ASP A 54 -4.66 9.91 10.12
CA ASP A 54 -3.56 9.06 10.57
C ASP A 54 -2.34 9.18 9.65
N GLY A 55 -1.17 8.86 10.18
CA GLY A 55 0.10 8.85 9.46
C GLY A 55 0.54 7.46 9.03
N LEU A 56 1.72 7.42 8.41
CA LEU A 56 2.33 6.19 7.93
C LEU A 56 2.71 5.23 9.07
N ALA A 57 3.04 5.76 10.24
CA ALA A 57 3.38 4.94 11.40
C ALA A 57 2.16 4.14 11.87
N GLU A 58 1.00 4.79 11.97
CA GLU A 58 -0.26 4.16 12.34
C GLU A 58 -0.70 3.11 11.31
N ALA A 59 -0.54 3.40 10.01
CA ALA A 59 -0.79 2.41 8.96
C ALA A 59 0.12 1.17 9.10
N VAL A 60 1.41 1.37 9.41
CA VAL A 60 2.33 0.26 9.62
C VAL A 60 1.94 -0.57 10.85
N GLU A 61 1.56 0.07 11.96
CA GLU A 61 1.13 -0.62 13.18
C GLU A 61 -0.11 -1.50 12.97
N VAL A 62 -0.98 -1.13 12.03
CA VAL A 62 -2.19 -1.90 11.70
C VAL A 62 -1.87 -3.06 10.75
N ASP A 63 -1.07 -2.80 9.72
CA ASP A 63 -0.89 -3.73 8.61
C ASP A 63 0.31 -4.68 8.76
N TYR A 64 1.22 -4.40 9.70
CA TYR A 64 2.45 -5.17 9.89
C TYR A 64 2.70 -5.52 11.36
N ASP A 65 3.25 -6.73 11.58
CA ASP A 65 3.85 -7.12 12.86
C ASP A 65 5.30 -6.62 12.93
N ALA A 66 5.50 -5.33 12.64
CA ALA A 66 6.80 -4.68 12.56
C ALA A 66 6.68 -3.17 12.82
N THR A 67 7.78 -2.55 13.23
CA THR A 67 7.89 -1.10 13.37
C THR A 67 8.08 -0.42 12.02
N LEU A 68 7.74 0.88 11.95
CA LEU A 68 7.99 1.68 10.74
C LEU A 68 9.46 1.61 10.29
N ASP A 69 10.41 1.68 11.22
CA ASP A 69 11.84 1.61 10.91
C ASP A 69 12.24 0.25 10.30
N GLU A 70 11.64 -0.86 10.76
CA GLU A 70 11.88 -2.19 10.19
C GLU A 70 11.36 -2.29 8.75
N VAL A 71 10.14 -1.79 8.50
CA VAL A 71 9.54 -1.78 7.15
C VAL A 71 10.36 -0.91 6.19
N LEU A 72 10.78 0.29 6.64
CA LEU A 72 11.67 1.16 5.85
C LEU A 72 13.05 0.51 5.60
N GLY A 73 13.50 -0.34 6.52
CA GLY A 73 14.69 -1.17 6.35
C GLY A 73 14.57 -2.17 5.20
N TRP A 74 13.40 -2.80 5.03
CA TRP A 74 13.15 -3.72 3.91
C TRP A 74 13.20 -2.98 2.57
N ILE A 75 12.61 -1.77 2.51
CA ILE A 75 12.57 -0.93 1.31
C ILE A 75 13.96 -0.51 0.83
N SER A 76 14.88 -0.29 1.77
CA SER A 76 16.24 0.19 1.49
C SER A 76 17.26 -0.93 1.28
N SER A 77 16.83 -2.20 1.33
CA SER A 77 17.65 -3.41 1.10
C SER A 77 17.80 -3.72 -0.39
#